data_AF-A0A179VBN5-F1
#
_entry.id   AF-A0A179VBN5-F1
#
_cell.length_a   1.000
_cell.length_b   1.000
_cell.length_c   1.000
_cell.angle_alpha   90.00
_cell.angle_beta   90.00
_cell.angle_gamma   90.00
#
_symmetry.space_group_name_H-M   'P 1'
#
loop_
_entity.id
_entity.type
_entity.pdbx_description
1 polymer ?
#
loop_
_entity_poly.entity_id
_entity_poly.type
_entity_poly.pdbx_seq_one_letter_code
_entity_poly.pdbx_strand_id
1 'polypeptide(L)'
;MFKAIVVAAFALAMSSGVAHADALDDQYLKLLASHGIEGDPEQLISAGHDSCDALDQGRIGYGISPYGFAVMKITGQLMAQGLASQQVSQLMHDANTVYCPGKA
;
A
#
# COMPACT_ATOMS: atom_id res chain seq x y z
N MET A 1 -11.56 37.60 -35.89
CA MET A 1 -11.96 37.12 -34.55
C MET A 1 -12.67 35.78 -34.73
N PHE A 2 -11.98 34.66 -34.48
CA PHE A 2 -12.60 33.35 -34.35
C PHE A 2 -11.85 32.58 -33.26
N LYS A 3 -12.51 32.37 -32.13
CA LYS A 3 -12.05 31.54 -31.00
C LYS A 3 -12.11 30.07 -31.45
N ALA A 4 -10.99 29.37 -31.38
CA ALA A 4 -10.97 27.91 -31.38
C ALA A 4 -10.31 27.45 -30.07
N ILE A 5 -11.15 27.11 -29.09
CA ILE A 5 -10.72 26.37 -27.90
C ILE A 5 -10.51 24.95 -28.38
N VAL A 6 -9.25 24.54 -28.53
CA VAL A 6 -8.91 23.13 -28.74
C VAL A 6 -8.64 22.54 -27.37
N VAL A 7 -9.65 21.84 -26.86
CA VAL A 7 -9.52 20.91 -25.73
C VAL A 7 -8.58 19.81 -26.19
N ALA A 8 -7.32 19.85 -25.74
CA ALA A 8 -6.38 18.77 -25.99
C ALA A 8 -6.74 17.59 -25.09
N ALA A 9 -7.12 16.50 -25.75
CA ALA A 9 -7.63 15.27 -25.19
C ALA A 9 -6.65 14.63 -24.19
N PHE A 10 -7.21 14.12 -23.08
CA PHE A 10 -6.55 13.13 -22.23
C PHE A 10 -6.27 11.88 -23.07
N ALA A 11 -5.03 11.70 -23.48
CA ALA A 11 -4.56 10.46 -24.08
C ALA A 11 -4.40 9.40 -22.98
N LEU A 12 -5.47 8.66 -22.72
CA LEU A 12 -5.43 7.39 -22.01
C LEU A 12 -5.01 6.30 -23.00
N ALA A 13 -3.77 5.79 -22.89
CA ALA A 13 -3.45 4.39 -23.20
C ALA A 13 -1.97 4.00 -22.97
N MET A 14 -1.75 3.26 -21.87
CA MET A 14 -1.17 1.90 -21.87
C MET A 14 0.35 1.72 -22.11
N SER A 15 1.19 2.01 -21.10
CA SER A 15 2.48 1.30 -20.90
C SER A 15 3.12 1.51 -19.50
N SER A 16 2.33 1.60 -18.43
CA SER A 16 2.80 2.12 -17.13
C SER A 16 2.63 1.15 -15.95
N GLY A 17 2.76 -0.16 -16.17
CA GLY A 17 2.61 -1.14 -15.09
C GLY A 17 3.66 -0.99 -13.97
N VAL A 18 4.90 -0.65 -14.34
CA VAL A 18 6.04 -0.56 -13.39
C VAL A 18 6.25 0.87 -12.90
N ALA A 19 6.21 1.86 -13.80
CA ALA A 19 6.40 3.27 -13.43
C ALA A 19 5.36 3.77 -12.41
N HIS A 20 4.15 3.20 -12.42
CA HIS A 20 3.13 3.55 -11.45
C HIS A 20 3.32 2.82 -10.11
N ALA A 21 3.90 1.61 -10.10
CA ALA A 21 4.27 0.90 -8.89
C ALA A 21 5.44 1.60 -8.20
N ASP A 22 6.51 1.91 -8.93
CA ASP A 22 7.69 2.62 -8.40
C ASP A 22 7.28 3.97 -7.77
N ALA A 23 6.39 4.72 -8.43
CA ALA A 23 5.90 6.00 -7.90
C ALA A 23 5.02 5.86 -6.64
N LEU A 24 4.28 4.76 -6.50
CA LEU A 24 3.49 4.46 -5.31
C LEU A 24 4.38 3.95 -4.18
N ASP A 25 5.36 3.11 -4.50
CA ASP A 25 6.37 2.60 -3.58
C ASP A 25 7.17 3.76 -2.97
N ASP A 26 7.62 4.71 -3.81
CA ASP A 26 8.29 5.93 -3.36
C ASP A 26 7.40 6.80 -2.46
N GLN A 27 6.12 6.97 -2.84
CA GLN A 27 5.16 7.72 -2.04
C GLN A 27 4.96 7.07 -0.66
N TYR A 28 4.79 5.75 -0.65
CA TYR A 28 4.59 4.96 0.54
C TYR A 28 5.80 5.03 1.48
N LEU A 29 7.01 4.81 0.97
CA LEU A 29 8.24 4.92 1.77
C LEU A 29 8.41 6.32 2.35
N LYS A 30 8.05 7.37 1.60
CA LYS A 30 8.10 8.75 2.09
C LYS A 30 7.09 9.00 3.22
N LEU A 31 5.91 8.41 3.16
CA LEU A 31 4.92 8.47 4.26
C LEU A 31 5.45 7.76 5.51
N LEU A 32 5.98 6.54 5.36
CA LEU A 32 6.58 5.79 6.47
C LEU A 32 7.70 6.58 7.15
N ALA A 33 8.61 7.15 6.36
CA ALA A 33 9.70 7.98 6.88
C ALA A 33 9.18 9.20 7.66
N SER A 34 8.07 9.82 7.22
CA SER A 34 7.45 10.94 7.94
C SER A 34 6.89 10.55 9.31
N HIS A 35 6.62 9.26 9.52
CA HIS A 35 6.17 8.68 10.78
C HIS A 35 7.33 8.13 11.63
N GLY A 36 8.58 8.28 11.18
CA GLY A 36 9.75 7.70 11.83
C GLY A 36 9.78 6.16 11.73
N ILE A 37 9.11 5.60 10.72
CA ILE A 37 9.17 4.17 10.39
C ILE A 37 10.29 4.00 9.39
N GLU A 38 11.40 3.42 9.86
CA GLU A 38 12.58 3.12 9.08
C GLU A 38 12.81 1.61 9.05
N GLY A 39 13.47 1.13 8.01
CA GLY A 39 13.71 -0.28 7.79
C GLY A 39 14.27 -0.54 6.41
N ASP A 40 14.40 -1.81 6.07
CA ASP A 40 14.76 -2.21 4.71
C ASP A 40 13.62 -1.87 3.73
N PRO A 41 13.85 -1.02 2.71
CA PRO A 41 12.78 -0.53 1.84
C PRO A 41 12.01 -1.64 1.12
N GLU A 42 12.70 -2.69 0.66
CA GLU A 42 12.05 -3.81 -0.04
C GLU A 42 11.12 -4.58 0.90
N GLN A 43 11.53 -4.82 2.14
CA GLN A 43 10.67 -5.45 3.14
C GLN A 43 9.46 -4.60 3.51
N LEU A 44 9.63 -3.28 3.64
CA LEU A 44 8.52 -2.36 3.93
C LEU A 44 7.53 -2.35 2.77
N ILE A 45 8.01 -2.22 1.54
CA ILE A 45 7.18 -2.26 0.32
C ILE A 45 6.43 -3.60 0.25
N SER A 46 7.13 -4.72 0.40
CA SER A 46 6.51 -6.06 0.38
C SER A 46 5.41 -6.19 1.45
N ALA A 47 5.66 -5.72 2.67
CA ALA A 47 4.65 -5.75 3.73
C ALA A 47 3.45 -4.83 3.44
N GLY A 48 3.69 -3.70 2.78
CA GLY A 48 2.63 -2.80 2.33
C GLY A 48 1.72 -3.45 1.28
N HIS A 49 2.31 -4.10 0.27
CA HIS A 49 1.56 -4.87 -0.73
C HIS A 49 0.79 -6.03 -0.09
N ASP A 50 1.44 -6.82 0.79
CA ASP A 50 0.79 -7.91 1.53
C ASP A 50 -0.41 -7.42 2.37
N SER A 51 -0.31 -6.20 2.94
CA SER A 51 -1.39 -5.59 3.72
C SER A 51 -2.61 -5.28 2.86
N CYS A 52 -2.36 -4.82 1.64
CA CYS A 52 -3.39 -4.55 0.67
C CYS A 52 -4.04 -5.85 0.16
N ASP A 53 -3.23 -6.84 -0.19
CA ASP A 53 -3.70 -8.16 -0.63
C ASP A 53 -4.49 -8.89 0.47
N ALA A 54 -4.15 -8.65 1.75
CA ALA A 54 -4.92 -9.18 2.86
C ALA A 54 -6.39 -8.73 2.80
N LEU A 55 -6.69 -7.50 2.40
CA LEU A 55 -8.06 -6.97 2.32
C LEU A 55 -8.93 -7.70 1.28
N ASP A 56 -8.31 -8.26 0.24
CA ASP A 56 -8.99 -9.08 -0.76
C ASP A 56 -9.27 -10.50 -0.26
N GLN A 57 -8.72 -10.87 0.91
CA GLN A 57 -9.01 -12.14 1.55
C GLN A 57 -10.35 -12.11 2.29
N GLY A 58 -11.04 -13.24 2.29
CA GLY A 58 -12.32 -13.37 2.99
C GLY A 58 -12.21 -13.00 4.47
N ARG A 59 -13.15 -12.18 4.96
CA ARG A 59 -13.24 -11.79 6.37
C ARG A 59 -13.98 -12.81 7.25
N ILE A 60 -14.50 -13.89 6.67
CA ILE A 60 -15.21 -14.97 7.36
C ILE A 60 -14.36 -16.24 7.34
N GLY A 61 -14.18 -16.86 8.51
CA GLY A 61 -13.51 -18.16 8.66
C GLY A 61 -13.96 -18.85 9.94
N TYR A 62 -13.77 -20.18 10.03
CA TYR A 62 -14.00 -20.92 11.26
C TYR A 62 -12.79 -20.74 12.20
N GLY A 63 -12.97 -19.98 13.28
CA GLY A 63 -11.91 -19.66 14.25
C GLY A 63 -11.19 -18.36 13.91
N ILE A 64 -10.42 -18.33 12.83
CA ILE A 64 -9.77 -17.12 12.32
C ILE A 64 -10.14 -16.89 10.86
N SER A 65 -10.36 -15.62 10.47
CA SER A 65 -10.56 -15.28 9.06
C SER A 65 -9.23 -15.31 8.30
N PRO A 66 -9.26 -15.65 6.99
CA PRO A 66 -8.10 -15.48 6.11
C PRO A 66 -7.41 -14.11 6.26
N TYR A 67 -8.21 -13.03 6.25
CA TYR A 67 -7.72 -11.68 6.54
C TYR A 67 -6.96 -11.58 7.87
N GLY A 68 -7.57 -12.08 8.96
CA GLY A 68 -6.94 -12.04 10.29
C GLY A 68 -5.63 -12.82 10.35
N PHE A 69 -5.56 -13.96 9.66
CA PHE A 69 -4.32 -14.74 9.56
C PHE A 69 -3.22 -14.00 8.79
N ALA A 70 -3.56 -13.38 7.67
CA ALA A 70 -2.61 -12.57 6.89
C ALA A 70 -2.07 -11.38 7.70
N VAL A 71 -2.96 -10.63 8.38
CA VAL A 71 -2.56 -9.51 9.24
C VAL A 71 -1.65 -9.96 10.38
N MET A 72 -1.91 -11.10 11.01
CA MET A 72 -1.03 -11.64 12.05
C MET A 72 0.35 -12.00 11.51
N LYS A 73 0.43 -12.60 10.32
CA LYS A 73 1.70 -12.95 9.67
C LYS A 73 2.52 -11.69 9.39
N ILE A 74 1.92 -10.68 8.76
CA ILE A 74 2.58 -9.40 8.45
C ILE A 74 3.07 -8.72 9.73
N THR A 75 2.20 -8.63 10.74
CA THR A 75 2.56 -8.04 12.04
C THR A 75 3.73 -8.77 12.69
N GLY A 76 3.71 -10.11 12.69
CA GLY A 76 4.79 -10.92 13.24
C GLY A 76 6.12 -10.70 12.52
N GLN A 77 6.10 -10.58 11.19
CA GLN A 77 7.29 -10.31 10.39
C GLN A 77 7.88 -8.93 10.69
N LEU A 78 7.05 -7.89 10.70
CA LEU A 78 7.50 -6.52 10.96
C LEU A 78 8.00 -6.33 12.40
N MET A 79 7.34 -6.94 13.38
CA MET A 79 7.83 -6.91 14.77
C MET A 79 9.16 -7.66 14.93
N ALA A 80 9.36 -8.77 14.21
CA ALA A 80 10.66 -9.47 14.19
C ALA A 80 11.78 -8.62 13.55
N GLN A 81 11.42 -7.68 12.69
CA GLN A 81 12.33 -6.66 12.12
C GLN A 81 12.55 -5.47 13.05
N GLY A 82 11.90 -5.44 14.23
CA GLY A 82 12.09 -4.42 15.25
C GLY A 82 11.05 -3.30 15.26
N LEU A 83 10.01 -3.37 14.42
CA LEU A 83 8.94 -2.37 14.44
C LEU A 83 8.03 -2.56 15.66
N ALA A 84 7.66 -1.44 16.29
CA ALA A 84 6.66 -1.43 17.34
C ALA A 84 5.25 -1.67 16.76
N SER A 85 4.34 -2.22 17.56
CA SER A 85 2.95 -2.48 17.15
C SER A 85 2.22 -1.23 16.59
N GLN A 86 2.46 -0.06 17.17
CA GLN A 86 1.96 1.21 16.63
C GLN A 86 2.51 1.51 15.23
N GLN A 87 3.80 1.27 14.99
CA GLN A 87 4.42 1.48 13.68
C GLN A 87 3.84 0.50 12.65
N VAL A 88 3.60 -0.75 13.04
CA VAL A 88 2.95 -1.74 12.16
C VAL A 88 1.54 -1.30 11.77
N SER A 89 0.75 -0.82 12.73
CA SER A 89 -0.62 -0.35 12.46
C SER A 89 -0.62 0.86 11.51
N GLN A 90 0.30 1.80 11.72
CA GLN A 90 0.47 2.96 10.84
C GLN A 90 0.93 2.54 9.45
N LEU A 91 1.87 1.60 9.36
CA LEU A 91 2.38 1.05 8.11
C LEU A 91 1.26 0.43 7.26
N MET A 92 0.40 -0.39 7.87
CA MET A 92 -0.76 -0.99 7.20
C MET A 92 -1.77 0.07 6.75
N HIS A 93 -1.99 1.11 7.56
CA HIS A 93 -2.88 2.21 7.21
C HIS A 93 -2.39 3.01 5.99
N ASP A 94 -1.10 3.36 5.98
CA ASP A 94 -0.48 4.08 4.86
C ASP A 94 -0.50 3.22 3.59
N ALA A 95 -0.22 1.92 3.71
CA ALA A 95 -0.30 0.97 2.61
C ALA A 95 -1.70 0.91 2.00
N ASN A 96 -2.75 0.82 2.82
CA ASN A 96 -4.12 0.81 2.35
C ASN A 96 -4.52 2.13 1.67
N THR A 97 -3.96 3.25 2.12
CA THR A 97 -4.22 4.57 1.52
C THR A 97 -3.57 4.70 0.15
N VAL A 98 -2.36 4.14 -0.02
CA VAL A 98 -1.56 4.27 -1.26
C VAL A 98 -1.91 3.18 -2.28
N TYR A 99 -1.89 1.90 -1.87
CA TYR A 99 -2.00 0.77 -2.80
C TYR A 99 -3.46 0.32 -3.05
N CYS A 100 -4.38 0.49 -2.10
CA CYS A 100 -5.79 0.12 -2.28
C CYS A 100 -6.78 1.10 -1.65
N PRO A 101 -6.83 2.34 -2.15
CA PRO A 101 -7.79 3.33 -1.68
C PRO A 101 -9.22 2.80 -1.81
N GLY A 102 -9.95 2.78 -0.70
CA GLY A 102 -11.36 2.36 -0.63
C GLY A 102 -11.61 0.88 -0.30
N LYS A 103 -10.57 0.06 -0.06
CA LYS A 103 -10.73 -1.35 0.34
C LYS A 103 -10.73 -1.61 1.86
N ALA A 104 -10.13 -0.71 2.64
CA ALA A 104 -9.95 -0.86 4.09
C ALA A 104 -11.28 -0.75 4.86
#